data_AF-A0A7D5GKS4-F1
#
_entry.id   AF-A0A7D5GKS4-F1
#
_cell.length_a   1.000
_cell.length_b   1.000
_cell.length_c   1.000
_cell.angle_alpha   90.00
_cell.angle_beta   90.00
_cell.angle_gamma   90.00
#
_symmetry.space_group_name_H-M   'P 1'
#
loop_
_entity.id
_entity.type
_entity.pdbx_description
1 polymer ?
#
loop_
_entity_poly.entity_id
_entity_poly.type
_entity_poly.pdbx_seq_one_letter_code
_entity_poly.pdbx_strand_id
1 'polypeptide(L)'
;MGLDKLEADLGDAYGDLDDEVTVELDRETRNELAMLAAAFDADRDELIRRGVHALFRASVDTGDLDFNLRQGFDVTYDEYLAGMTYDEMTGRDQYPQRDDERRYQM
;
A
#
# COMPACT_ATOMS: atom_id res chain seq x y z
N MET A 1 5.48 -15.19 4.06
CA MET A 1 5.82 -14.63 2.74
C MET A 1 4.61 -14.80 1.84
N GLY A 2 4.55 -14.07 0.74
CA GLY A 2 3.37 -14.01 -0.13
C GLY A 2 2.30 -13.04 0.37
N LEU A 3 1.22 -12.95 -0.40
CA LEU A 3 0.13 -11.99 -0.22
C LEU A 3 -0.57 -12.13 1.14
N ASP A 4 -0.88 -13.36 1.57
CA ASP A 4 -1.52 -13.61 2.88
C ASP A 4 -0.71 -13.04 4.05
N LYS A 5 0.63 -13.10 3.97
CA LYS A 5 1.49 -12.57 5.03
C LYS A 5 1.52 -11.04 5.00
N LEU A 6 1.52 -10.44 3.81
CA LEU A 6 1.40 -8.99 3.65
C LEU A 6 0.07 -8.50 4.24
N GLU A 7 -1.04 -9.17 3.95
CA GLU A 7 -2.36 -8.79 4.48
C GLU A 7 -2.42 -8.94 6.00
N ALA A 8 -1.94 -10.05 6.54
CA ALA A 8 -1.88 -10.28 7.99
C ALA A 8 -1.03 -9.20 8.69
N ASP A 9 0.18 -8.93 8.19
CA ASP A 9 1.08 -7.97 8.83
C ASP A 9 0.57 -6.53 8.71
N LEU A 10 -0.11 -6.19 7.62
CA LEU A 10 -0.78 -4.90 7.49
C LEU A 10 -1.95 -4.78 8.47
N GLY A 11 -2.72 -5.85 8.65
CA GLY A 11 -3.83 -5.91 9.62
C GLY A 11 -3.34 -5.78 11.06
N ASP A 12 -2.27 -6.50 11.41
CA ASP A 12 -1.63 -6.41 12.73
C ASP A 12 -1.07 -5.00 12.96
N ALA A 13 -0.33 -4.45 11.99
CA ALA A 13 0.22 -3.11 12.08
C ALA A 13 -0.86 -2.03 12.22
N TYR A 14 -2.01 -2.19 11.55
CA TYR A 14 -3.16 -1.29 11.73
C TYR A 14 -3.80 -1.47 13.11
N GLY A 15 -3.94 -2.70 13.59
CA GLY A 15 -4.52 -3.01 14.89
C GLY A 15 -3.68 -2.52 16.08
N ASP A 16 -2.36 -2.42 15.89
CA ASP A 16 -1.42 -1.88 16.89
C ASP A 16 -1.42 -0.34 16.96
N LEU A 17 -2.06 0.36 16.02
CA LEU A 17 -2.16 1.82 16.03
C LEU A 17 -3.31 2.28 16.94
N ASP A 18 -2.97 3.09 17.94
CA ASP A 18 -3.94 3.84 18.74
C ASP A 18 -4.47 5.07 18.00
N ASP A 19 -5.60 5.61 18.45
CA ASP A 19 -6.19 6.86 17.94
C ASP A 19 -5.32 8.10 18.26
N GLU A 20 -4.40 7.98 19.22
CA GLU A 20 -3.50 9.04 19.67
C GLU A 20 -2.04 8.59 19.55
N VAL A 21 -1.18 9.51 19.11
CA VAL A 21 0.27 9.24 19.00
C VAL A 21 1.06 10.28 19.80
N THR A 22 1.96 9.80 20.65
CA THR A 22 2.97 10.64 21.31
C THR A 22 4.32 10.40 20.66
N VAL A 23 4.87 11.45 20.04
CA VAL A 23 6.17 11.39 19.35
C VAL A 23 7.13 12.39 19.98
N GLU A 24 8.32 11.92 20.35
CA GLU A 24 9.40 12.82 20.74
C GLU A 24 9.96 13.55 19.51
N LEU A 25 10.07 14.88 19.61
CA LEU A 25 10.55 15.71 18.51
C LEU A 25 11.97 16.20 18.81
N ASP A 26 12.88 15.95 17.89
CA ASP A 26 14.21 16.54 17.93
C ASP A 26 14.17 18.07 17.69
N ARG A 27 15.34 18.71 17.66
CA ARG A 27 15.42 20.17 17.46
C ARG A 27 15.05 20.60 16.04
N GLU A 28 15.47 19.85 15.03
CA GLU A 28 15.22 20.12 13.61
C GLU A 28 13.73 19.98 13.31
N THR A 29 13.13 18.85 13.70
CA THR A 29 11.70 18.60 13.53
C THR A 29 10.84 19.68 14.20
N ARG A 30 11.21 20.13 15.40
CA ARG A 30 10.51 21.25 16.08
C ARG A 30 10.62 22.56 15.30
N ASN A 31 11.79 22.85 14.73
CA ASN A 31 11.99 24.07 13.95
C ASN A 31 11.16 24.04 12.65
N GLU A 32 11.17 22.92 11.94
CA GLU A 32 10.39 22.75 10.72
C GLU A 32 8.89 22.82 10.98
N LEU A 33 8.39 22.14 12.01
CA LEU A 33 6.98 22.25 12.41
C LEU A 33 6.60 23.69 12.77
N ALA A 34 7.47 24.44 13.45
CA ALA A 34 7.21 25.85 13.76
C ALA A 34 7.14 26.72 12.50
N MET A 35 8.01 26.48 11.51
CA MET A 35 7.96 27.17 10.22
C MET A 35 6.67 26.86 9.45
N LEU A 36 6.27 25.58 9.41
CA LEU A 36 5.03 25.15 8.74
C LEU A 36 3.79 25.72 9.43
N ALA A 37 3.75 25.69 10.77
CA ALA A 37 2.67 26.28 11.55
C ALA A 37 2.52 27.78 11.27
N ALA A 38 3.63 28.52 11.25
CA ALA A 38 3.63 29.95 10.93
C ALA A 38 3.21 30.24 9.49
N ALA A 39 3.62 29.40 8.53
CA ALA A 39 3.32 29.60 7.12
C ALA A 39 1.86 29.27 6.76
N PHE A 40 1.29 28.26 7.40
CA PHE A 40 -0.05 27.76 7.09
C PHE A 40 -1.13 28.15 8.08
N ASP A 41 -0.77 28.85 9.17
CA ASP A 41 -1.67 29.19 10.27
C ASP A 41 -2.44 27.96 10.79
N ALA A 42 -1.68 26.89 11.06
CA ALA A 42 -2.22 25.57 11.38
C ALA A 42 -1.59 24.98 12.65
N ASP A 43 -2.38 24.17 13.35
CA ASP A 43 -1.94 23.51 14.58
C ASP A 43 -1.01 22.32 14.28
N ARG A 44 -0.11 22.03 15.24
CA ARG A 44 0.88 20.96 15.15
C ARG A 44 0.27 19.62 14.74
N ASP A 45 -0.81 19.21 15.39
CA ASP A 45 -1.39 17.87 15.20
C ASP A 45 -2.02 17.73 13.81
N GLU A 46 -2.57 18.82 13.27
CA GLU A 46 -3.03 18.86 11.89
C GLU A 46 -1.86 18.73 10.91
N LEU A 47 -0.76 19.45 11.14
CA LEU A 47 0.43 19.37 10.30
C LEU A 47 1.05 17.97 10.31
N ILE A 48 1.07 17.28 11.46
CA ILE A 48 1.55 15.90 11.55
C ILE A 48 0.67 14.98 10.68
N ARG A 49 -0.67 15.07 10.78
CA ARG A 49 -1.58 14.29 9.92
C ARG A 49 -1.36 14.59 8.44
N ARG A 50 -1.26 15.88 8.07
CA ARG A 50 -0.94 16.30 6.70
C ARG A 50 0.40 15.74 6.23
N GLY A 51 1.42 15.73 7.09
CA GLY A 51 2.73 15.16 6.81
C GLY A 51 2.69 13.67 6.50
N VAL A 52 1.93 12.89 7.28
CA VAL A 52 1.71 11.45 7.02
C VAL A 52 1.04 11.25 5.65
N HIS A 53 -0.01 12.01 5.34
CA HIS A 53 -0.69 11.91 4.05
C HIS A 53 0.20 12.35 2.87
N ALA A 54 1.01 13.39 3.06
CA ALA A 54 1.96 13.86 2.05
C ALA A 54 3.04 12.81 1.78
N LEU A 55 3.59 12.19 2.82
CA LEU A 55 4.57 11.11 2.70
C LEU A 55 3.97 9.89 1.99
N PHE A 56 2.78 9.45 2.40
CA PHE A 56 2.09 8.33 1.75
C PHE A 56 1.87 8.62 0.26
N ARG A 57 1.35 9.80 -0.07
CA ARG A 57 1.12 10.20 -1.45
C ARG A 57 2.41 10.21 -2.26
N ALA A 58 3.49 10.80 -1.73
CA ALA A 58 4.78 10.82 -2.40
C ALA A 58 5.29 9.40 -2.70
N SER A 59 5.21 8.49 -1.72
CA SER A 59 5.65 7.10 -1.89
C SER A 59 4.79 6.28 -2.86
N VAL A 60 3.50 6.60 -2.98
CA VAL A 60 2.62 6.00 -4.01
C VAL A 60 2.96 6.57 -5.38
N ASP A 61 3.12 7.88 -5.49
CA ASP A 61 3.40 8.57 -6.75
C ASP A 61 4.77 8.15 -7.34
N THR A 62 5.77 7.83 -6.51
CA THR A 62 7.07 7.30 -6.95
C THR A 62 7.06 5.79 -7.21
N GLY A 63 6.03 5.07 -6.75
CA GLY A 63 5.98 3.60 -6.78
C GLY A 63 6.84 2.92 -5.72
N ASP A 64 7.53 3.68 -4.85
CA ASP A 64 8.41 3.14 -3.81
C ASP A 64 7.61 2.30 -2.80
N LEU A 65 6.38 2.72 -2.48
CA LEU A 65 5.54 1.98 -1.53
C LEU A 65 5.24 0.57 -2.03
N ASP A 66 4.74 0.46 -3.26
CA ASP A 66 4.44 -0.83 -3.90
C ASP A 66 5.70 -1.70 -4.01
N PHE A 67 6.81 -1.12 -4.48
CA PHE A 67 8.07 -1.84 -4.60
C PHE A 67 8.54 -2.41 -3.25
N ASN A 68 8.54 -1.61 -2.19
CA ASN A 68 8.98 -2.03 -0.87
C ASN A 68 8.07 -3.12 -0.28
N LEU A 69 6.75 -2.99 -0.42
CA LEU A 69 5.80 -4.01 0.04
C LEU A 69 6.00 -5.33 -0.73
N ARG A 70 6.10 -5.29 -2.06
CA ARG A 70 6.30 -6.50 -2.85
C ARG A 70 7.64 -7.19 -2.58
N GLN A 71 8.72 -6.42 -2.46
CA GLN A 71 10.04 -6.97 -2.15
C GLN A 71 10.13 -7.53 -0.72
N GLY A 72 9.56 -6.84 0.27
CA GLY A 72 9.59 -7.28 1.66
C GLY A 72 8.81 -8.58 1.90
N PHE A 73 7.78 -8.82 1.09
CA PHE A 73 6.88 -9.96 1.26
C PHE A 73 7.02 -11.03 0.17
N ASP A 74 7.94 -10.86 -0.79
CA ASP A 74 8.13 -11.76 -1.94
C ASP A 74 6.82 -11.97 -2.73
N VAL A 75 6.15 -10.86 -3.08
CA VAL A 75 4.90 -10.83 -3.85
C VAL A 75 5.16 -10.29 -5.25
N THR A 76 4.62 -10.95 -6.27
CA THR A 76 4.77 -10.46 -7.65
C THR A 76 3.89 -9.23 -7.91
N TYR A 77 4.20 -8.47 -8.97
CA TYR A 77 3.41 -7.29 -9.33
C TYR A 77 1.95 -7.64 -9.64
N ASP A 78 1.72 -8.73 -10.37
CA ASP A 78 0.38 -9.16 -10.76
C ASP A 78 -0.45 -9.61 -9.55
N GLU A 79 0.14 -10.36 -8.62
CA GLU A 79 -0.52 -10.79 -7.38
C GLU A 79 -0.92 -9.62 -6.49
N TYR A 80 -0.01 -8.64 -6.34
CA TYR A 80 -0.28 -7.43 -5.56
C TYR A 80 -1.42 -6.60 -6.17
N LEU A 81 -1.44 -6.44 -7.51
CA LEU A 81 -2.49 -5.68 -8.20
C LEU A 81 -3.85 -6.36 -8.14
N ALA A 82 -3.88 -7.69 -8.26
CA ALA A 82 -5.13 -8.44 -8.28
C ALA A 82 -5.68 -8.74 -6.88
N GLY A 83 -4.85 -8.60 -5.84
CA GLY A 83 -5.21 -8.99 -4.47
C GLY A 83 -5.50 -10.49 -4.36
N MET A 84 -4.85 -11.31 -5.18
CA MET A 84 -4.97 -12.77 -5.14
C MET A 84 -3.69 -13.42 -5.69
N THR A 85 -3.36 -14.61 -5.21
CA THR A 85 -2.17 -15.34 -5.63
C THR A 85 -2.29 -15.90 -7.05
N TYR A 86 -1.17 -16.23 -7.70
CA TYR A 86 -1.19 -16.80 -9.05
C TYR A 86 -2.00 -18.10 -9.16
N ASP A 87 -1.94 -18.94 -8.12
CA ASP A 87 -2.71 -20.19 -8.05
C ASP A 87 -4.22 -19.93 -8.00
N GLU A 88 -4.65 -18.85 -7.34
CA GLU A 88 -6.06 -18.44 -7.29
C GLU A 88 -6.53 -17.79 -8.60
N MET A 89 -5.65 -17.04 -9.29
CA MET A 89 -5.95 -16.48 -10.62
C MET A 89 -6.13 -17.56 -11.68
N THR A 90 -5.31 -18.62 -11.62
CA THR A 90 -5.27 -19.69 -12.63
C THR A 90 -6.13 -20.90 -12.27
N GLY A 91 -6.52 -21.05 -11.00
CA GLY A 91 -7.39 -22.12 -10.49
C GLY A 91 -8.87 -21.98 -10.87
N ARG A 92 -9.30 -20.85 -11.45
CA ARG A 92 -10.54 -20.78 -12.22
C ARG A 92 -10.23 -21.18 -13.65
N ASP A 93 -10.59 -22.40 -14.05
CA ASP A 93 -10.56 -22.91 -15.42
C ASP A 93 -10.97 -21.84 -16.46
N GLN A 94 -10.01 -21.06 -16.94
CA GLN A 94 -10.17 -20.05 -17.99
C GLN A 94 -9.71 -20.59 -19.34
N TYR A 95 -9.72 -21.91 -19.52
CA TYR A 95 -9.78 -22.46 -20.85
C TYR A 95 -11.26 -22.50 -21.27
N PRO A 96 -11.74 -21.58 -22.13
CA PRO A 96 -12.92 -21.89 -22.90
C PRO A 96 -12.61 -23.20 -23.61
N GLN A 97 -13.37 -24.26 -23.31
CA GLN A 97 -13.31 -25.49 -24.07
C GLN A 97 -13.43 -25.09 -25.53
N ARG A 98 -12.34 -25.25 -26.30
CA ARG A 98 -12.35 -25.01 -27.74
C ARG A 98 -13.33 -26.02 -28.29
N ASP A 99 -14.52 -25.53 -28.58
CA ASP A 99 -15.61 -26.25 -29.20
C ASP A 99 -15.16 -26.57 -30.63
N ASP A 100 -14.38 -27.65 -30.77
CA ASP A 100 -13.76 -28.09 -32.02
C ASP A 100 -14.79 -28.42 -33.11
N GLU A 101 -16.08 -28.48 -32.76
CA GLU A 101 -17.21 -28.74 -33.66
C GLU A 101 -17.50 -27.58 -34.62
N ARG A 102 -17.09 -26.34 -34.32
CA ARG A 102 -17.37 -25.17 -35.18
C ARG A 102 -16.31 -24.86 -36.24
N ARG A 103 -15.26 -25.69 -36.36
CA ARG A 103 -14.21 -25.52 -37.39
C ARG A 103 -14.57 -26.06 -38.77
N TYR A 104 -15.63 -26.84 -38.89
CA TYR A 104 -16.06 -27.45 -40.16
C TYR A 104 -17.54 -27.20 -40.45
N GLN A 105 -17.94 -25.94 -40.58
CA GLN A 105 -19.15 -25.60 -41.35
C GLN A 105 -18.77 -24.56 -42.40
N MET A 106 -18.65 -25.07 -43.63
CA MET A 106 -18.54 -24.33 -44.90
C MET A 106 -19.90 -23.76 -45.29
#